data_AF-X1HNW4-F1
#
_entry.id   AF-X1HNW4-F1
#
_cell.length_a   1.000
_cell.length_b   1.000
_cell.length_c   1.000
_cell.angle_alpha   90.00
_cell.angle_beta   90.00
_cell.angle_gamma   90.00
#
_symmetry.space_group_name_H-M   'P 1'
#
loop_
_entity.id
_entity.type
_entity.pdbx_description
1 polymer ?
#
loop_
_entity_poly.entity_id
_entity_poly.type
_entity_poly.pdbx_seq_one_letter_code
_entity_poly.pdbx_strand_id
1 'polypeptide(L)'
;MVKEPEQAGGVQEQPEPTPPVPEPTEAELMAELEAALKSKDFKAVAAASRKLDQSVKAKEKAELEVKRAALDAMIEDVKAAIQKAVKPLVDSGKLDEADGIWYSYDFGEQAPTVRLMKSAPRAARAGGGGGGKKFDISTDDMLTRHGGEEYKDGLTFQQAYESSTDKNWRYAIRQKLLKIEGII
;
A
#
# COMPACT_ATOMS: atom_id res chain seq x y z
N MET A 1 73.42 16.65 -13.39
CA MET A 1 72.34 16.60 -12.36
C MET A 1 71.31 17.63 -12.79
N VAL A 2 70.08 17.33 -13.19
CA VAL A 2 69.24 16.12 -13.17
C VAL A 2 68.31 16.20 -14.39
N LYS A 3 68.11 15.07 -15.07
CA LYS A 3 67.14 14.83 -16.16
C LYS A 3 65.71 14.83 -15.60
N GLU A 4 64.75 15.36 -16.39
CA GLU A 4 63.32 14.98 -16.65
C GLU A 4 62.54 14.05 -15.66
N PRO A 5 61.18 14.00 -15.65
CA PRO A 5 60.26 14.38 -16.73
C PRO A 5 58.91 15.05 -16.34
N GLU A 6 58.26 15.50 -17.42
CA GLU A 6 56.84 15.73 -17.66
C GLU A 6 55.88 14.78 -16.90
N GLN A 7 54.82 15.34 -16.32
CA GLN A 7 53.60 14.61 -16.02
C GLN A 7 52.65 14.74 -17.22
N ALA A 8 52.61 13.68 -18.02
CA ALA A 8 51.55 13.42 -18.97
C ALA A 8 50.23 13.21 -18.23
N GLY A 9 49.26 14.09 -18.49
CA GLY A 9 47.87 13.90 -18.11
C GLY A 9 47.30 12.71 -18.88
N GLY A 10 47.20 11.56 -18.22
CA GLY A 10 46.51 10.39 -18.73
C GLY A 10 45.01 10.67 -18.84
N VAL A 11 44.53 10.80 -20.07
CA VAL A 11 43.12 10.71 -20.41
C VAL A 11 42.67 9.30 -20.05
N GLN A 12 41.86 9.16 -18.99
CA GLN A 12 41.15 7.92 -18.71
C GLN A 12 40.09 7.76 -19.79
N GLU A 13 40.35 6.88 -20.76
CA GLU A 13 39.33 6.32 -21.64
C GLU A 13 38.25 5.67 -20.77
N GLN A 14 37.06 6.27 -20.77
CA GLN A 14 35.85 5.59 -20.34
C GLN A 14 35.66 4.38 -21.27
N PRO A 15 35.49 3.16 -20.75
CA PRO A 15 35.10 2.04 -21.59
C PRO A 15 33.74 2.36 -22.23
N GLU A 16 33.70 2.29 -23.56
CA GLU A 16 32.51 2.50 -24.36
C GLU A 16 31.33 1.68 -23.81
N PRO A 17 30.10 2.22 -23.82
CA PRO A 17 28.92 1.46 -23.43
C PRO A 17 28.76 0.32 -24.43
N THR A 18 29.04 -0.91 -23.99
CA THR A 18 28.72 -2.13 -24.72
C THR A 18 27.30 -2.03 -25.27
N PRO A 19 27.10 -2.23 -26.59
CA PRO A 19 25.77 -2.17 -27.18
C PRO A 19 24.84 -3.15 -26.44
N PRO A 20 23.57 -2.77 -26.21
CA PRO A 20 22.64 -3.64 -25.50
C PRO A 20 22.54 -4.95 -26.26
N VAL A 21 22.97 -6.04 -25.61
CA VAL A 21 22.74 -7.39 -26.12
C VAL A 21 21.23 -7.52 -26.31
N PRO A 22 20.75 -7.79 -27.54
CA PRO A 22 19.31 -7.86 -27.79
C PRO A 22 18.72 -8.90 -26.85
N GLU A 23 17.80 -8.46 -25.99
CA GLU A 23 17.11 -9.36 -25.08
C GLU A 23 16.35 -10.39 -25.93
N PRO A 24 16.51 -11.69 -25.66
CA PRO A 24 15.85 -12.73 -26.44
C PRO A 24 14.33 -12.55 -26.34
N THR A 25 13.69 -12.56 -27.49
CA THR A 25 12.24 -12.40 -27.60
C THR A 25 11.52 -13.57 -26.93
N GLU A 26 10.28 -13.35 -26.51
CA GLU A 26 9.47 -14.39 -25.85
C GLU A 26 9.31 -15.66 -26.70
N ALA A 27 9.28 -15.50 -28.03
CA ALA A 27 9.27 -16.62 -28.98
C ALA A 27 10.59 -17.42 -28.97
N GLU A 28 11.73 -16.76 -28.80
CA GLU A 28 13.04 -17.40 -28.70
C GLU A 28 13.19 -18.13 -27.35
N LEU A 29 12.71 -17.54 -26.26
CA LEU A 29 12.71 -18.18 -24.93
C LEU A 29 11.78 -19.39 -24.86
N MET A 30 10.61 -19.34 -25.53
CA MET A 30 9.71 -20.48 -25.69
C MET A 30 10.36 -21.60 -26.52
N ALA A 31 11.04 -21.24 -27.61
CA ALA A 31 11.77 -22.20 -28.45
C ALA A 31 12.93 -22.86 -27.68
N GLU A 32 13.68 -22.10 -26.87
CA GLU A 32 14.72 -22.63 -25.98
C GLU A 32 14.14 -23.59 -24.92
N LEU A 33 12.98 -23.25 -24.34
CA LEU A 33 12.27 -24.10 -23.39
C LEU A 33 11.83 -25.43 -24.04
N GLU A 34 11.25 -25.37 -25.24
CA GLU A 34 10.86 -26.55 -25.99
C GLU A 34 12.05 -27.44 -26.39
N ALA A 35 13.16 -26.83 -26.80
CA ALA A 35 14.39 -27.54 -27.12
C ALA A 35 14.97 -28.24 -25.88
N ALA A 36 14.97 -27.56 -24.73
CA ALA A 36 15.43 -28.10 -23.46
C ALA A 36 14.52 -29.23 -22.92
N LEU A 37 13.20 -29.12 -23.15
CA LEU A 37 12.24 -30.18 -22.83
C LEU A 37 12.46 -31.42 -23.72
N LYS A 38 12.71 -31.23 -25.01
CA LYS A 38 13.00 -32.33 -25.96
C LYS A 38 14.32 -33.03 -25.64
N SER A 39 15.33 -32.29 -25.18
CA SER A 39 16.63 -32.85 -24.75
C SER A 39 16.62 -33.44 -23.34
N LYS A 40 15.51 -33.32 -22.58
CA LYS A 40 15.38 -33.71 -21.17
C LYS A 40 16.44 -33.06 -20.25
N ASP A 41 17.00 -31.92 -20.67
CA ASP A 41 17.91 -31.14 -19.83
C ASP A 41 17.10 -30.25 -18.89
N PHE A 42 16.76 -30.80 -17.73
CA PHE A 42 15.97 -30.10 -16.72
C PHE A 42 16.66 -28.85 -16.15
N LYS A 43 18.00 -28.75 -16.24
CA LYS A 43 18.70 -27.52 -15.84
C LYS A 43 18.50 -26.42 -16.86
N ALA A 44 18.59 -26.74 -18.15
CA ALA A 44 18.30 -25.80 -19.23
C ALA A 44 16.82 -25.37 -19.23
N VAL A 45 15.88 -26.29 -18.97
CA VAL A 45 14.45 -25.97 -18.80
C VAL A 45 14.24 -24.97 -17.66
N ALA A 46 14.86 -25.21 -16.50
CA ALA A 46 14.75 -24.30 -15.36
C ALA A 46 15.35 -22.92 -15.64
N ALA A 47 16.44 -22.85 -16.40
CA ALA A 47 17.05 -21.58 -16.79
C ALA A 47 16.18 -20.79 -17.79
N ALA A 48 15.66 -21.45 -18.82
CA ALA A 48 14.78 -20.85 -19.82
C ALA A 48 13.45 -20.37 -19.21
N SER A 49 12.84 -21.19 -18.34
CA SER A 49 11.61 -20.83 -17.63
C SER A 49 11.79 -19.60 -16.73
N ARG A 50 12.90 -19.49 -16.00
CA ARG A 50 13.19 -18.31 -15.17
C ARG A 50 13.36 -17.04 -16.00
N LYS A 51 14.00 -17.14 -17.17
CA LYS A 51 14.14 -16.00 -18.09
C LYS A 51 12.78 -15.58 -18.65
N LEU A 52 11.94 -16.54 -19.00
CA LEU A 52 10.59 -16.28 -19.49
C LEU A 52 9.73 -15.59 -18.42
N ASP A 53 9.72 -16.10 -17.18
CA ASP A 53 9.03 -15.47 -16.05
C ASP A 53 9.50 -14.03 -15.79
N GLN A 54 10.81 -13.77 -15.92
CA GLN A 54 11.36 -12.42 -15.77
C GLN A 54 10.88 -11.49 -16.89
N SER A 55 10.87 -11.96 -18.13
CA SER A 55 10.41 -11.18 -19.29
C SER A 55 8.91 -10.86 -19.19
N VAL A 56 8.08 -11.81 -18.75
CA VAL A 56 6.64 -11.62 -18.54
C VAL A 56 6.40 -10.60 -17.42
N LYS A 57 7.07 -10.74 -16.27
CA LYS A 57 6.95 -9.78 -15.16
C LYS A 57 7.40 -8.38 -15.56
N ALA A 58 8.43 -8.25 -16.39
CA ALA A 58 8.89 -6.95 -16.89
C ALA A 58 7.84 -6.30 -17.79
N LYS A 59 7.22 -7.06 -18.70
CA LYS A 59 6.11 -6.59 -19.54
C LYS A 59 4.88 -6.20 -18.73
N GLU A 60 4.45 -7.05 -17.81
CA GLU A 60 3.30 -6.78 -16.92
C GLU A 60 3.54 -5.51 -16.09
N LYS A 61 4.75 -5.32 -15.58
CA LYS A 61 5.13 -4.11 -14.85
C LYS A 61 5.05 -2.86 -15.75
N ALA A 62 5.58 -2.93 -16.97
CA ALA A 62 5.52 -1.83 -17.93
C ALA A 62 4.06 -1.49 -18.30
N GLU A 63 3.21 -2.49 -18.54
CA GLU A 63 1.79 -2.28 -18.79
C GLU A 63 1.07 -1.66 -17.59
N LEU A 64 1.38 -2.10 -16.36
CA LEU A 64 0.82 -1.54 -15.14
C LEU A 64 1.25 -0.08 -14.95
N GLU A 65 2.49 0.27 -15.26
CA GLU A 65 2.97 1.66 -15.20
C GLU A 65 2.23 2.55 -16.20
N VAL A 66 2.01 2.07 -17.43
CA VAL A 66 1.20 2.79 -18.44
C VAL A 66 -0.26 2.96 -17.97
N LYS A 67 -0.88 1.89 -17.45
CA LYS A 67 -2.25 1.95 -16.92
C LYS A 67 -2.37 2.89 -15.72
N ARG A 68 -1.35 2.94 -14.84
CA ARG A 68 -1.29 3.89 -13.72
C ARG A 68 -1.17 5.33 -14.19
N ALA A 69 -0.27 5.61 -15.14
CA ALA A 69 -0.13 6.95 -15.70
C ALA A 69 -1.43 7.44 -16.37
N ALA A 70 -2.14 6.55 -17.08
CA ALA A 70 -3.45 6.86 -17.64
C ALA A 70 -4.52 7.12 -16.56
N LEU A 71 -4.52 6.33 -15.48
CA LEU A 71 -5.43 6.54 -14.34
C LEU A 71 -5.16 7.87 -13.64
N ASP A 72 -3.90 8.22 -13.40
CA ASP A 72 -3.52 9.48 -12.79
C ASP A 72 -3.97 10.68 -13.63
N ALA A 73 -3.84 10.60 -14.96
CA ALA A 73 -4.37 11.62 -15.87
C ALA A 73 -5.89 11.78 -15.74
N MET A 74 -6.64 10.66 -15.70
CA MET A 74 -8.09 10.70 -15.50
C MET A 74 -8.49 11.28 -14.14
N ILE A 75 -7.71 11.01 -13.08
CA ILE A 75 -7.94 11.59 -11.75
C ILE A 75 -7.80 13.10 -11.80
N GLU A 76 -6.78 13.63 -12.47
CA GLU A 76 -6.58 15.07 -12.62
C GLU A 76 -7.71 15.72 -13.45
N ASP A 77 -8.18 15.07 -14.52
CA ASP A 77 -9.33 15.54 -15.29
C ASP A 77 -10.60 15.63 -14.43
N VAL A 78 -10.87 14.61 -13.61
CA VAL A 78 -12.02 14.58 -12.70
C VAL A 78 -11.89 15.66 -11.62
N LYS A 79 -10.71 15.82 -11.01
CA LYS A 79 -10.45 16.90 -10.04
C LYS A 79 -10.69 18.28 -10.65
N ALA A 80 -10.18 18.51 -11.86
CA ALA A 80 -10.36 19.78 -12.58
C ALA A 80 -11.84 20.05 -12.87
N ALA A 81 -12.60 19.04 -13.28
CA ALA A 81 -14.04 19.16 -13.50
C ALA A 81 -14.81 19.51 -12.21
N ILE A 82 -14.50 18.83 -11.10
CA ILE A 82 -15.09 19.11 -9.79
C ILE A 82 -14.72 20.53 -9.34
N GLN A 83 -13.44 20.90 -9.41
CA GLN A 83 -12.98 22.23 -9.00
C GLN A 83 -13.63 23.33 -9.84
N LYS A 84 -13.78 23.13 -11.15
CA LYS A 84 -14.49 24.08 -12.02
C LYS A 84 -15.96 24.26 -11.62
N ALA A 85 -16.64 23.19 -11.19
CA ALA A 85 -18.02 23.25 -10.75
C ALA A 85 -18.17 23.87 -9.34
N VAL A 86 -17.24 23.57 -8.44
CA VAL A 86 -17.30 24.00 -7.02
C VAL A 86 -16.75 25.40 -6.81
N LYS A 87 -15.74 25.82 -7.59
CA LYS A 87 -15.07 27.12 -7.44
C LYS A 87 -16.02 28.32 -7.47
N PRO A 88 -17.00 28.44 -8.38
CA PRO A 88 -17.95 29.56 -8.36
C PRO A 88 -18.82 29.58 -7.10
N LEU A 89 -19.12 28.42 -6.52
CA LEU A 89 -19.89 28.32 -5.27
C LEU A 89 -19.06 28.80 -4.08
N VAL A 90 -17.78 28.39 -4.02
CA VAL A 90 -16.80 28.87 -3.02
C VAL A 90 -16.61 30.38 -3.15
N ASP A 91 -16.29 30.85 -4.35
CA ASP A 91 -16.00 32.27 -4.62
C ASP A 91 -17.24 33.16 -4.37
N SER A 92 -18.46 32.60 -4.46
CA SER A 92 -19.71 33.32 -4.16
C SER A 92 -20.03 33.49 -2.67
N GLY A 93 -19.26 32.88 -1.77
CA GLY A 93 -19.52 32.91 -0.32
C GLY A 93 -20.78 32.16 0.14
N LYS A 94 -21.60 31.64 -0.79
CA LYS A 94 -22.80 30.83 -0.46
C LYS A 94 -22.48 29.55 0.31
N LEU A 95 -21.23 29.08 0.20
CA LEU A 95 -20.75 27.93 0.94
C LEU A 95 -20.34 28.27 2.38
N ASP A 96 -20.18 29.55 2.72
CA ASP A 96 -19.87 29.94 4.10
C ASP A 96 -21.10 29.78 5.03
N GLU A 97 -22.30 29.79 4.45
CA GLU A 97 -23.56 29.41 5.13
C GLU A 97 -23.71 27.88 5.24
N ALA A 98 -23.09 27.15 4.31
CA ALA A 98 -23.11 25.69 4.25
C ALA A 98 -21.92 25.16 5.05
N ASP A 99 -22.17 24.91 6.32
CA ASP A 99 -21.24 24.19 7.17
C ASP A 99 -20.64 22.96 6.46
N GLY A 100 -19.38 23.06 5.98
CA GLY A 100 -18.57 22.03 5.33
C GLY A 100 -19.29 21.08 4.35
N ILE A 101 -19.11 21.26 3.04
CA ILE A 101 -19.56 20.29 2.04
C ILE A 101 -18.55 19.14 1.91
N TRP A 102 -18.97 17.91 2.19
CA TRP A 102 -18.18 16.69 1.95
C TRP A 102 -18.68 15.98 0.69
N TYR A 103 -17.78 15.74 -0.27
CA TYR A 103 -18.04 14.96 -1.49
C TYR A 103 -17.32 13.61 -1.39
N SER A 104 -18.09 12.52 -1.30
CA SER A 104 -17.55 11.16 -1.45
C SER A 104 -17.89 10.63 -2.84
N TYR A 105 -16.87 10.37 -3.66
CA TYR A 105 -17.00 9.61 -4.90
C TYR A 105 -16.40 8.22 -4.64
N ASP A 106 -17.25 7.21 -4.51
CA ASP A 106 -16.81 5.83 -4.36
C ASP A 106 -16.82 5.17 -5.75
N PHE A 107 -15.65 4.84 -6.29
CA PHE A 107 -15.50 4.15 -7.58
C PHE A 107 -15.76 2.64 -7.43
N GLY A 108 -16.91 2.28 -6.87
CA GLY A 108 -17.18 0.89 -6.49
C GLY A 108 -18.65 0.56 -6.37
N GLU A 109 -19.36 1.05 -5.36
CA GLU A 109 -20.68 0.50 -5.02
C GLU A 109 -21.69 1.48 -4.39
N GLN A 110 -21.28 2.71 -4.05
CA GLN A 110 -22.19 3.69 -3.41
C GLN A 110 -22.38 4.94 -4.27
N ALA A 111 -23.65 5.37 -4.42
CA ALA A 111 -24.00 6.60 -5.11
C ALA A 111 -23.27 7.80 -4.47
N PRO A 112 -22.80 8.78 -5.25
CA PRO A 112 -22.11 9.95 -4.72
C PRO A 112 -23.03 10.69 -3.74
N THR A 113 -22.60 10.81 -2.48
CA THR A 113 -23.35 11.53 -1.45
C THR A 113 -22.68 12.85 -1.10
N VAL A 114 -23.50 13.89 -0.97
CA VAL A 114 -23.09 15.21 -0.49
C VAL A 114 -23.64 15.38 0.91
N ARG A 115 -22.77 15.62 1.90
CA ARG A 115 -23.18 15.85 3.29
C ARG A 115 -22.77 17.25 3.75
N LEU A 116 -23.66 17.91 4.49
CA LEU A 116 -23.41 19.17 5.19
C LEU A 116 -22.85 18.85 6.60
N MET A 117 -21.71 19.41 6.96
CA MET A 117 -20.97 19.21 8.22
C MET A 117 -20.88 20.51 9.04
N LYS A 118 -21.73 20.66 10.08
CA LYS A 118 -21.79 21.83 11.01
C LYS A 118 -20.41 22.43 11.39
N SER A 119 -20.23 23.76 11.20
CA SER A 119 -19.01 24.53 11.51
C SER A 119 -18.80 24.76 13.00
N ALA A 120 -19.87 24.69 13.79
CA ALA A 120 -19.75 24.63 15.23
C ALA A 120 -19.12 23.28 15.61
N PRO A 121 -17.99 23.24 16.34
CA PRO A 121 -17.56 22.00 16.96
C PRO A 121 -18.73 21.53 17.80
N ARG A 122 -19.32 20.40 17.42
CA ARG A 122 -20.29 19.71 18.28
C ARG A 122 -19.58 19.61 19.62
N ALA A 123 -20.13 20.27 20.66
CA ALA A 123 -19.54 20.31 21.99
C ALA A 123 -18.90 18.97 22.29
N ALA A 124 -17.61 18.96 22.63
CA ALA A 124 -16.83 17.74 22.76
C ALA A 124 -17.64 16.74 23.60
N ARG A 125 -18.25 15.75 22.94
CA ARG A 125 -18.57 14.52 23.63
C ARG A 125 -17.19 14.00 24.00
N ALA A 126 -16.90 13.98 25.29
CA ALA A 126 -15.71 13.34 25.83
C ALA A 126 -15.54 11.99 25.11
N GLY A 127 -14.48 11.86 24.30
CA GLY A 127 -14.23 10.66 23.49
C GLY A 127 -13.96 10.95 22.02
N GLY A 128 -12.83 11.61 21.73
CA GLY A 128 -12.27 11.64 20.39
C GLY A 128 -11.36 10.44 20.14
N GLY A 129 -11.44 9.85 18.94
CA GLY A 129 -10.32 9.14 18.31
C GLY A 129 -10.52 7.66 18.01
N GLY A 130 -10.80 7.37 16.73
CA GLY A 130 -9.96 6.48 15.93
C GLY A 130 -10.01 4.97 16.20
N GLY A 131 -10.71 4.27 15.31
CA GLY A 131 -10.64 2.82 15.18
C GLY A 131 -12.05 2.28 15.17
N GLY A 132 -12.54 1.85 13.99
CA GLY A 132 -13.86 1.25 13.86
C GLY A 132 -14.06 0.20 14.93
N LYS A 133 -14.89 0.51 15.93
CA LYS A 133 -15.38 -0.45 16.90
C LYS A 133 -16.23 -1.42 16.10
N LYS A 134 -15.62 -2.52 15.62
CA LYS A 134 -16.39 -3.68 15.13
C LYS A 134 -17.31 -4.24 16.23
N PHE A 135 -17.08 -3.84 17.48
CA PHE A 135 -17.79 -4.27 18.68
C PHE A 135 -17.97 -3.06 19.61
N ASP A 136 -19.16 -2.90 20.19
CA ASP A 136 -19.51 -1.74 21.03
C ASP A 136 -18.74 -1.69 22.37
N ILE A 137 -17.97 -2.73 22.71
CA ILE A 137 -17.16 -2.84 23.93
C ILE A 137 -15.67 -2.50 23.71
N SER A 138 -15.06 -1.76 24.65
CA SER A 138 -13.61 -1.48 24.62
C SER A 138 -12.80 -2.64 25.23
N THR A 139 -11.48 -2.70 24.95
CA THR A 139 -10.63 -3.74 25.58
C THR A 139 -10.54 -3.51 27.08
N ASP A 140 -10.48 -2.24 27.49
CA ASP A 140 -10.35 -1.86 28.90
C ASP A 140 -11.61 -2.22 29.70
N ASP A 141 -12.80 -2.11 29.09
CA ASP A 141 -14.06 -2.57 29.71
C ASP A 141 -14.05 -4.10 29.94
N MET A 142 -13.59 -4.86 28.94
CA MET A 142 -13.50 -6.32 29.04
C MET A 142 -12.43 -6.75 30.05
N LEU A 143 -11.30 -6.05 30.10
CA LEU A 143 -10.25 -6.27 31.09
C LEU A 143 -10.70 -5.91 32.50
N THR A 144 -11.56 -4.91 32.68
CA THR A 144 -12.14 -4.60 33.99
C THR A 144 -13.03 -5.75 34.51
N ARG A 145 -13.72 -6.46 33.62
CA ARG A 145 -14.62 -7.57 33.97
C ARG A 145 -13.90 -8.92 34.09
N HIS A 146 -13.01 -9.22 33.15
CA HIS A 146 -12.38 -10.52 32.95
C HIS A 146 -10.85 -10.49 33.11
N GLY A 147 -10.27 -9.35 33.48
CA GLY A 147 -8.82 -9.18 33.59
C GLY A 147 -8.15 -10.05 34.64
N GLY A 148 -8.91 -10.55 35.61
CA GLY A 148 -8.47 -11.52 36.63
C GLY A 148 -8.56 -12.97 36.18
N GLU A 149 -9.18 -13.27 35.04
CA GLU A 149 -9.26 -14.64 34.50
C GLU A 149 -7.92 -15.06 33.88
N GLU A 150 -7.64 -16.36 33.89
CA GLU A 150 -6.41 -16.91 33.32
C GLU A 150 -6.44 -16.88 31.79
N TYR A 151 -5.42 -16.27 31.18
CA TYR A 151 -5.26 -16.20 29.72
C TYR A 151 -4.45 -17.37 29.17
N LYS A 152 -3.23 -17.55 29.71
CA LYS A 152 -2.26 -18.59 29.32
C LYS A 152 -1.10 -18.62 30.31
N ASP A 153 -0.54 -19.80 30.58
CA ASP A 153 0.71 -20.00 31.33
C ASP A 153 0.66 -19.37 32.74
N GLY A 154 -0.50 -19.41 33.41
CA GLY A 154 -0.70 -18.83 34.74
C GLY A 154 -0.80 -17.30 34.78
N LEU A 155 -0.76 -16.61 33.63
CA LEU A 155 -0.96 -15.17 33.53
C LEU A 155 -2.43 -14.83 33.38
N THR A 156 -2.87 -13.79 34.08
CA THR A 156 -4.22 -13.24 33.86
C THR A 156 -4.30 -12.42 32.58
N PHE A 157 -5.51 -12.16 32.09
CA PHE A 157 -5.73 -11.29 30.92
C PHE A 157 -5.12 -9.89 31.11
N GLN A 158 -5.23 -9.31 32.32
CA GLN A 158 -4.63 -8.02 32.65
C GLN A 158 -3.10 -8.07 32.54
N GLN A 159 -2.48 -9.05 33.19
CA GLN A 159 -1.02 -9.20 33.21
C GLN A 159 -0.47 -9.48 31.81
N ALA A 160 -1.16 -10.33 31.03
CA ALA A 160 -0.78 -10.62 29.66
C ALA A 160 -0.92 -9.38 28.74
N TYR A 161 -1.91 -8.53 28.98
CA TYR A 161 -2.10 -7.31 28.18
C TYR A 161 -1.06 -6.23 28.49
N GLU A 162 -0.66 -6.13 29.77
CA GLU A 162 0.34 -5.17 30.25
C GLU A 162 1.78 -5.62 29.94
N SER A 163 2.05 -6.92 29.80
CA SER A 163 3.39 -7.45 29.58
C SER A 163 3.98 -7.13 28.19
N SER A 164 3.18 -6.65 27.25
CA SER A 164 3.63 -6.29 25.90
C SER A 164 2.82 -5.15 25.29
N THR A 165 3.49 -4.30 24.52
CA THR A 165 2.88 -3.23 23.71
C THR A 165 2.69 -3.63 22.24
N ASP A 166 3.07 -4.85 21.88
CA ASP A 166 2.91 -5.37 20.52
C ASP A 166 1.43 -5.43 20.11
N LYS A 167 1.14 -4.88 18.92
CA LYS A 167 -0.24 -4.75 18.42
C LYS A 167 -0.89 -6.11 18.15
N ASN A 168 -0.13 -7.09 17.64
CA ASN A 168 -0.66 -8.42 17.33
C ASN A 168 -0.94 -9.20 18.61
N TRP A 169 -0.06 -9.08 19.60
CA TRP A 169 -0.24 -9.66 20.92
C TRP A 169 -1.51 -9.13 21.62
N ARG A 170 -1.65 -7.81 21.70
CA ARG A 170 -2.84 -7.17 22.29
C ARG A 170 -4.12 -7.52 21.54
N TYR A 171 -4.05 -7.65 20.22
CA TYR A 171 -5.18 -8.08 19.41
C TYR A 171 -5.59 -9.54 19.72
N ALA A 172 -4.64 -10.46 19.88
CA ALA A 172 -4.92 -11.85 20.25
C ALA A 172 -5.61 -11.96 21.61
N ILE A 173 -5.17 -11.16 22.59
CA ILE A 173 -5.81 -11.06 23.91
C ILE A 173 -7.24 -10.52 23.77
N ARG A 174 -7.42 -9.44 23.01
CA ARG A 174 -8.74 -8.85 22.73
C ARG A 174 -9.70 -9.86 22.08
N GLN A 175 -9.23 -10.67 21.13
CA GLN A 175 -10.05 -11.71 20.49
C GLN A 175 -10.55 -12.76 21.49
N LYS A 176 -9.72 -13.17 22.45
CA LYS A 176 -10.17 -14.09 23.50
C LYS A 176 -11.18 -13.44 24.46
N LEU A 177 -10.96 -12.18 24.84
CA LEU A 177 -11.90 -11.43 25.67
C LEU A 177 -13.27 -11.26 24.98
N LEU A 178 -13.29 -10.99 23.67
CA LEU A 178 -14.53 -10.88 22.90
C LEU A 178 -15.33 -12.21 22.85
N LYS A 179 -14.65 -13.36 22.88
CA LYS A 179 -15.30 -14.67 22.98
C LYS A 179 -15.94 -14.90 24.35
N ILE A 180 -15.26 -14.45 25.41
CA ILE A 180 -15.78 -14.55 26.78
C ILE A 180 -17.04 -13.68 26.94
N GLU A 181 -17.05 -12.50 26.33
CA GLU A 181 -18.22 -11.60 26.27
C GLU A 181 -19.33 -12.10 25.32
N GLY A 182 -19.11 -13.21 24.59
CA GLY A 182 -20.09 -13.79 23.67
C GLY A 182 -20.37 -12.94 22.42
N ILE A 183 -19.44 -12.06 22.06
CA ILE A 183 -19.57 -11.12 20.93
C ILE A 183 -19.09 -11.76 19.62
N ILE A 184 -18.13 -12.69 19.70
CA ILE A 184 -17.59 -13.49 18.57
C ILE A 184 -17.44 -14.96 18.92
#